data_AF-A0A7Y7EDN9-F1
#
_entry.id   AF-A0A7Y7EDN9-F1
#
_cell.length_a   1.000
_cell.length_b   1.000
_cell.length_c   1.000
_cell.angle_alpha   90.00
_cell.angle_beta   90.00
_cell.angle_gamma   90.00
#
_symmetry.space_group_name_H-M   'P 1'
#
loop_
_entity.id
_entity.type
_entity.pdbx_description
1 polymer ?
#
loop_
_entity_poly.entity_id
_entity_poly.type
_entity_poly.pdbx_seq_one_letter_code
_entity_poly.pdbx_strand_id
1 'polypeptide(L)'
;MSKRVVVGLSGGVDSSVTAHLLLEQGYEVIAMFMRNWVDDSVIISDECPWVEDSNDALAVAEKLGIPFHVIDLSEQYKERIVDYMFREYEKGRTPNPDILCNREVKFDIFLNAAMKLKADYVATGHYAQKETFINEEGKEIHRLIAGADPGKDQSYFLCQLSQEQLSKALFPIGHLQKSEVRKIAKEQDLITAEKKDSQGLCFIGKVRLPDFLQQQLKPKTGEIRELEADAHNFEALKLNGSATYASKKEELVALTTPYSYQPTDGKKVGEHNGAHYYTIGQRKGLGVGGTPEPLFVIEKDTESNVIYTGQGENHPGLLRKGLFVPNEDVHWVRPDLALAVGQSKEYLGRIRYRQPLEKLEVFSEPEGLYFIFENYQKGIAPGQFVAWYDGN
;
A
#
# COMPACT_ATOMS: atom_id res chain seq x y z
N MET A 1 22.16 30.29 -6.20
CA MET A 1 21.45 29.63 -7.31
C MET A 1 20.14 29.09 -6.77
N SER A 2 19.06 29.12 -7.55
CA SER A 2 17.82 28.45 -7.14
C SER A 2 18.08 26.94 -7.06
N LYS A 3 17.47 26.26 -6.08
CA LYS A 3 17.56 24.80 -5.97
C LYS A 3 16.73 24.16 -7.08
N ARG A 4 17.21 23.05 -7.63
CA ARG A 4 16.56 22.33 -8.71
C ARG A 4 15.68 21.21 -8.18
N VAL A 5 14.45 21.13 -8.68
CA VAL A 5 13.48 20.09 -8.30
C VAL A 5 12.97 19.40 -9.54
N VAL A 6 13.04 18.06 -9.56
CA VAL A 6 12.39 17.25 -10.58
C VAL A 6 11.05 16.77 -10.05
N VAL A 7 9.97 17.13 -10.74
CA VAL A 7 8.60 16.76 -10.37
C VAL A 7 8.18 15.54 -11.18
N GLY A 8 7.73 14.49 -10.50
CA GLY A 8 7.07 13.35 -11.13
C GLY A 8 5.69 13.78 -11.61
N LEU A 9 5.58 14.13 -12.90
CA LEU A 9 4.36 14.66 -13.50
C LEU A 9 3.61 13.53 -14.18
N SER A 10 2.50 13.07 -13.58
CA SER A 10 1.78 11.86 -14.03
C SER A 10 0.59 12.16 -14.94
N GLY A 11 0.39 13.42 -15.33
CA GLY A 11 -0.84 13.86 -16.00
C GLY A 11 -2.06 13.97 -15.09
N GLY A 12 -1.87 13.89 -13.76
CA GLY A 12 -2.91 14.07 -12.75
C GLY A 12 -2.84 15.43 -12.07
N VAL A 13 -4.00 15.94 -11.62
CA VAL A 13 -4.14 17.27 -11.00
C VAL A 13 -3.17 17.53 -9.85
N ASP A 14 -2.90 16.51 -9.04
CA ASP A 14 -2.06 16.60 -7.85
C ASP A 14 -0.60 16.92 -8.21
N SER A 15 -0.08 16.24 -9.23
CA SER A 15 1.27 16.48 -9.75
C SER A 15 1.37 17.82 -10.49
N SER A 16 0.30 18.26 -11.16
CA SER A 16 0.26 19.55 -11.84
C SER A 16 0.34 20.72 -10.86
N VAL A 17 -0.46 20.68 -9.79
CA VAL A 17 -0.43 21.70 -8.73
C VAL A 17 0.88 21.64 -7.95
N THR A 18 1.44 20.45 -7.76
CA THR A 18 2.78 20.29 -7.18
C THR A 18 3.85 21.07 -7.96
N ALA A 19 3.87 20.93 -9.29
CA ALA A 19 4.82 21.67 -10.14
C ALA A 19 4.60 23.18 -10.06
N HIS A 20 3.34 23.62 -10.12
CA HIS A 20 2.98 25.03 -10.00
C HIS A 20 3.45 25.65 -8.67
N LEU A 21 3.14 25.01 -7.53
CA LEU A 21 3.52 25.53 -6.21
C LEU A 21 5.04 25.63 -6.03
N LEU A 22 5.82 24.71 -6.62
CA LEU A 22 7.27 24.79 -6.57
C LEU A 22 7.83 25.96 -7.39
N LEU A 23 7.20 26.28 -8.53
CA LEU A 23 7.56 27.48 -9.29
C LEU A 23 7.26 28.75 -8.50
N GLU A 24 6.10 28.84 -7.85
CA GLU A 24 5.76 29.98 -6.99
C GLU A 24 6.73 30.14 -5.81
N GLN A 25 7.24 29.03 -5.27
CA GLN A 25 8.27 29.01 -4.23
C GLN A 25 9.68 29.36 -4.75
N GLY A 26 9.84 29.58 -6.06
CA GLY A 26 11.08 30.04 -6.68
C GLY A 26 12.09 28.95 -7.02
N TYR A 27 11.69 27.66 -7.04
CA TYR A 27 12.54 26.55 -7.46
C TYR A 27 12.78 26.55 -8.99
N GLU A 28 13.92 26.00 -9.41
CA GLU A 28 14.10 25.59 -10.81
C GLU A 28 13.41 24.23 -11.00
N VAL A 29 12.25 24.22 -11.65
CA VAL A 29 11.42 23.02 -11.79
C VAL A 29 11.63 22.36 -13.15
N ILE A 30 11.83 21.04 -13.14
CA ILE A 30 11.85 20.18 -14.32
C ILE A 30 10.76 19.13 -14.15
N ALA A 31 9.88 18.97 -15.14
CA ALA A 31 8.88 17.92 -15.15
C ALA A 31 9.45 16.64 -15.77
N MET A 32 9.10 15.49 -15.17
CA MET A 32 9.48 14.19 -15.69
C MET A 32 8.30 13.21 -15.58
N PHE A 33 7.92 12.62 -16.72
CA PHE A 33 6.89 11.60 -16.83
C PHE A 33 7.54 10.20 -16.88
N MET A 34 7.01 9.27 -16.08
CA MET A 34 7.49 7.90 -16.00
C MET A 34 6.60 6.97 -16.82
N ARG A 35 7.13 6.41 -17.90
CA ARG A 35 6.51 5.27 -18.58
C ARG A 35 6.88 4.00 -17.83
N ASN A 36 6.03 3.61 -16.89
CA ASN A 36 6.35 2.55 -15.94
C ASN A 36 6.25 1.16 -16.53
N TRP A 37 5.12 0.74 -17.09
CA TRP A 37 4.96 -0.55 -17.77
C TRP A 37 3.56 -0.59 -18.38
N VAL A 38 3.45 -1.13 -19.59
CA VAL A 38 2.17 -1.49 -20.21
C VAL A 38 2.35 -2.83 -20.89
N ASP A 39 1.37 -3.71 -20.70
CA ASP A 39 1.27 -4.95 -21.44
C ASP A 39 0.17 -4.86 -22.48
N ASP A 40 0.62 -4.73 -23.72
CA ASP A 40 -0.23 -4.61 -24.90
C ASP A 40 -1.10 -5.86 -25.13
N SER A 41 -0.78 -7.02 -24.52
CA SER A 41 -1.52 -8.27 -24.74
C SER A 41 -2.87 -8.36 -24.01
N VAL A 42 -3.15 -7.43 -23.09
CA VAL A 42 -4.28 -7.49 -22.14
C VAL A 42 -5.17 -6.25 -22.25
N ILE A 43 -4.77 -5.27 -23.05
CA ILE A 43 -5.53 -4.04 -23.24
C ILE A 43 -6.75 -4.40 -24.10
N ILE A 44 -7.94 -4.25 -23.52
CA ILE A 44 -9.21 -4.56 -24.18
C ILE A 44 -9.56 -3.49 -25.24
N SER A 45 -8.83 -2.37 -25.27
CA SER A 45 -9.02 -1.22 -26.17
C SER A 45 -7.74 -0.88 -26.94
N ASP A 46 -7.88 -0.41 -28.18
CA ASP A 46 -6.76 0.10 -29.02
C ASP A 46 -6.10 1.38 -28.47
N GLU A 47 -6.59 1.93 -27.35
CA GLU A 47 -6.06 3.11 -26.68
C GLU A 47 -5.02 2.72 -25.62
N CYS A 48 -3.78 3.15 -25.84
CA CYS A 48 -2.68 2.92 -24.91
C CYS A 48 -2.80 3.86 -23.69
N PRO A 49 -3.01 3.36 -22.45
CA PRO A 49 -3.46 4.18 -21.32
C PRO A 49 -2.53 5.33 -20.94
N TRP A 50 -1.22 5.20 -21.18
CA TRP A 50 -0.23 6.20 -20.78
C TRP A 50 -0.13 7.38 -21.75
N VAL A 51 -0.65 7.25 -22.97
CA VAL A 51 -0.52 8.31 -24.00
C VAL A 51 -1.33 9.54 -23.60
N GLU A 52 -2.57 9.35 -23.15
CA GLU A 52 -3.42 10.44 -22.65
C GLU A 52 -2.78 11.13 -21.45
N ASP A 53 -2.31 10.35 -20.47
CA ASP A 53 -1.65 10.87 -19.28
C ASP A 53 -0.35 11.63 -19.59
N SER A 54 0.43 11.15 -20.56
CA SER A 54 1.64 11.82 -21.03
C SER A 54 1.32 13.13 -21.77
N ASN A 55 0.25 13.17 -22.56
CA ASN A 55 -0.18 14.38 -23.27
C ASN A 55 -0.67 15.45 -22.28
N ASP A 56 -1.44 15.06 -21.27
CA ASP A 56 -1.86 15.96 -20.19
C ASP A 56 -0.65 16.50 -19.41
N ALA A 57 0.32 15.65 -19.12
CA ALA A 57 1.56 16.05 -18.45
C ALA A 57 2.36 17.06 -19.30
N LEU A 58 2.50 16.81 -20.59
CA LEU A 58 3.17 17.72 -21.52
C LEU A 58 2.44 19.08 -21.59
N ALA A 59 1.12 19.08 -21.75
CA ALA A 59 0.32 20.31 -21.81
C ALA A 59 0.44 21.14 -20.51
N VAL A 60 0.50 20.48 -19.35
CA VAL A 60 0.77 21.16 -18.07
C VAL A 60 2.18 21.75 -18.04
N ALA A 61 3.20 20.99 -18.47
CA ALA A 61 4.57 21.47 -18.49
C ALA A 61 4.76 22.67 -19.43
N GLU A 62 4.16 22.63 -20.62
CA GLU A 62 4.14 23.75 -21.58
C GLU A 62 3.46 24.98 -20.99
N LYS A 63 2.31 24.81 -20.35
CA LYS A 63 1.58 25.90 -19.70
C LYS A 63 2.38 26.55 -18.57
N LEU A 64 3.10 25.75 -17.80
CA LEU A 64 3.95 26.23 -16.71
C LEU A 64 5.33 26.73 -17.19
N GLY A 65 5.66 26.57 -18.48
CA GLY A 65 6.95 26.98 -19.05
C GLY A 65 8.14 26.20 -18.50
N ILE A 66 7.96 24.93 -18.12
CA ILE A 66 9.01 24.08 -17.53
C ILE A 66 9.49 22.99 -18.50
N PRO A 67 10.79 22.61 -18.46
CA PRO A 67 11.29 21.49 -19.26
C PRO A 67 10.55 20.19 -18.93
N PHE A 68 10.25 19.41 -19.96
CA PHE A 68 9.55 18.13 -19.84
C PHE A 68 10.41 16.98 -20.36
N HIS A 69 10.58 15.95 -19.54
CA HIS A 69 11.29 14.72 -19.90
C HIS A 69 10.38 13.51 -19.78
N VAL A 70 10.55 12.54 -20.67
CA VAL A 70 9.94 11.21 -20.55
C VAL A 70 11.05 10.21 -20.29
N ILE A 71 10.86 9.35 -19.29
CA ILE A 71 11.76 8.23 -19.01
C ILE A 71 10.99 6.92 -19.11
N ASP A 72 11.63 5.92 -19.71
CA ASP A 72 11.10 4.57 -19.78
C ASP A 72 11.64 3.73 -18.63
N LEU A 73 10.74 3.23 -17.79
CA LEU A 73 11.02 2.40 -16.63
C LEU A 73 10.40 0.99 -16.76
N SER A 74 9.93 0.62 -17.96
CA SER A 74 9.24 -0.64 -18.28
C SER A 74 9.95 -1.89 -17.77
N GLU A 75 11.25 -2.00 -18.02
CA GLU A 75 12.03 -3.17 -17.61
C GLU A 75 12.16 -3.26 -16.09
N GLN A 76 12.56 -2.16 -15.46
CA GLN A 76 12.79 -2.12 -14.01
C GLN A 76 11.48 -2.28 -13.23
N TYR A 77 10.38 -1.69 -13.73
CA TYR A 77 9.08 -1.82 -13.12
C TYR A 77 8.57 -3.26 -13.18
N LYS A 78 8.74 -3.93 -14.34
CA LYS A 78 8.39 -5.34 -14.48
C LYS A 78 9.15 -6.18 -13.46
N GLU A 79 10.48 -6.04 -13.40
CA GLU A 79 11.32 -6.84 -12.51
C GLU A 79 10.99 -6.62 -11.03
N ARG A 80 10.86 -5.35 -10.61
CA ARG A 80 10.74 -5.00 -9.20
C ARG A 80 9.31 -5.05 -8.65
N ILE A 81 8.31 -4.81 -9.50
CA ILE A 81 6.91 -4.70 -9.07
C ILE A 81 6.08 -5.86 -9.62
N VAL A 82 6.09 -6.07 -10.93
CA VAL A 82 5.23 -7.07 -11.58
C VAL A 82 5.64 -8.48 -11.19
N ASP A 83 6.92 -8.83 -11.36
CA ASP A 83 7.43 -10.17 -11.06
C ASP A 83 7.36 -10.44 -9.55
N TYR A 84 7.56 -9.44 -8.70
CA TYR A 84 7.30 -9.54 -7.25
C TYR A 84 5.84 -9.88 -6.97
N MET A 85 4.91 -9.16 -7.61
CA MET A 85 3.48 -9.38 -7.41
C MET A 85 3.09 -10.82 -7.76
N PHE A 86 3.55 -11.35 -8.90
CA PHE A 86 3.31 -12.74 -9.29
C PHE A 86 3.86 -13.74 -8.27
N ARG A 87 5.11 -13.56 -7.80
CA ARG A 87 5.72 -14.43 -6.78
C ARG A 87 4.93 -14.44 -5.46
N GLU A 88 4.40 -13.31 -5.04
CA GLU A 88 3.62 -13.23 -3.79
C GLU A 88 2.24 -13.88 -3.93
N TYR A 89 1.56 -13.68 -5.06
CA TYR A 89 0.28 -14.35 -5.33
C TYR A 89 0.44 -15.86 -5.46
N GLU A 90 1.53 -16.33 -6.09
CA GLU A 90 1.86 -17.75 -6.18
C GLU A 90 2.02 -18.39 -4.80
N LYS A 91 2.59 -17.65 -3.84
CA LYS A 91 2.71 -18.06 -2.42
C LYS A 91 1.43 -17.87 -1.60
N GLY A 92 0.32 -17.50 -2.24
CA GLY A 92 -0.93 -17.21 -1.54
C GLY A 92 -0.92 -15.93 -0.70
N ARG A 93 0.07 -15.05 -0.83
CA ARG A 93 0.08 -13.72 -0.20
C ARG A 93 -0.68 -12.72 -1.06
N THR A 94 -1.13 -11.62 -0.47
CA THR A 94 -1.73 -10.49 -1.18
C THR A 94 -0.80 -9.28 -1.05
N PRO A 95 0.08 -9.03 -2.03
CA PRO A 95 1.02 -7.91 -1.98
C PRO A 95 0.34 -6.55 -2.12
N ASN A 96 1.03 -5.48 -1.70
CA ASN A 96 0.68 -4.10 -2.03
C ASN A 96 1.74 -3.49 -2.96
N PRO A 97 1.55 -3.52 -4.29
CA PRO A 97 2.55 -3.05 -5.24
C PRO A 97 2.72 -1.53 -5.24
N ASP A 98 1.77 -0.74 -4.73
CA ASP A 98 1.88 0.72 -4.70
C ASP A 98 2.90 1.19 -3.63
N ILE A 99 2.98 0.49 -2.49
CA ILE A 99 4.03 0.75 -1.48
C ILE A 99 5.41 0.50 -2.07
N LEU A 100 5.59 -0.62 -2.77
CA LEU A 100 6.86 -0.94 -3.41
C LEU A 100 7.18 -0.01 -4.57
N CYS A 101 6.19 0.38 -5.38
CA CYS A 101 6.36 1.37 -6.45
C CYS A 101 6.93 2.68 -5.90
N ASN A 102 6.46 3.13 -4.73
CA ASN A 102 7.04 4.31 -4.11
C ASN A 102 8.51 4.08 -3.72
N ARG A 103 8.82 3.01 -2.98
CA ARG A 103 10.18 2.72 -2.50
C ARG A 103 11.18 2.48 -3.64
N GLU A 104 10.80 1.61 -4.59
CA GLU A 104 11.69 1.04 -5.60
C GLU A 104 11.70 1.82 -6.92
N VAL A 105 10.63 2.55 -7.23
CA VAL A 105 10.51 3.26 -8.51
C VAL A 105 10.56 4.77 -8.29
N LYS A 106 9.62 5.34 -7.54
CA LYS A 106 9.51 6.80 -7.40
C LYS A 106 10.62 7.41 -6.55
N PHE A 107 11.08 6.71 -5.52
CA PHE A 107 12.11 7.22 -4.61
C PHE A 107 13.44 6.47 -4.72
N ASP A 108 13.61 5.61 -5.71
CA ASP A 108 14.91 5.04 -6.07
C ASP A 108 15.23 5.34 -7.53
N ILE A 109 14.62 4.64 -8.49
CA ILE A 109 14.97 4.79 -9.92
C ILE A 109 14.72 6.21 -10.44
N PHE A 110 13.55 6.79 -10.14
CA PHE A 110 13.21 8.16 -10.50
C PHE A 110 14.10 9.18 -9.78
N LEU A 111 14.39 8.96 -8.50
CA LEU A 111 15.32 9.78 -7.73
C LEU A 111 16.71 9.78 -8.39
N ASN A 112 17.24 8.62 -8.76
CA ASN A 112 18.52 8.48 -9.43
C ASN A 112 18.52 9.16 -10.81
N ALA A 113 17.42 9.07 -11.57
CA ALA A 113 17.27 9.79 -12.84
C ALA A 113 17.26 11.31 -12.64
N ALA A 114 16.56 11.81 -11.61
CA ALA A 114 16.55 13.22 -11.26
C ALA A 114 17.93 13.74 -10.83
N MET A 115 18.68 12.96 -10.05
CA MET A 115 20.04 13.33 -9.63
C MET A 115 21.00 13.47 -10.83
N LYS A 116 20.82 12.68 -11.91
CA LYS A 116 21.59 12.86 -13.17
C LYS A 116 21.29 14.19 -13.87
N LEU A 117 20.11 14.77 -13.64
CA LEU A 117 19.76 16.12 -14.07
C LEU A 117 20.25 17.21 -13.11
N LYS A 118 21.12 16.87 -12.14
CA LYS A 118 21.64 17.76 -11.09
C LYS A 118 20.52 18.34 -10.23
N ALA A 119 19.44 17.60 -10.02
CA ALA A 119 18.38 18.00 -9.09
C ALA A 119 18.89 17.96 -7.65
N ASP A 120 18.43 18.91 -6.83
CA ASP A 120 18.63 18.88 -5.39
C ASP A 120 17.57 18.01 -4.71
N TYR A 121 16.36 17.99 -5.28
CA TYR A 121 15.20 17.26 -4.77
C TYR A 121 14.34 16.63 -5.87
N VAL A 122 13.53 15.66 -5.46
CA VAL A 122 12.37 15.16 -6.20
C VAL A 122 11.08 15.55 -5.51
N ALA A 123 10.07 15.87 -6.30
CA ALA A 123 8.74 16.17 -5.79
C ALA A 123 7.68 15.27 -6.43
N THR A 124 6.66 14.96 -5.64
CA THR A 124 5.53 14.15 -6.07
C THR A 124 4.23 14.75 -5.55
N GLY A 125 3.12 14.49 -6.24
CA GLY A 125 1.78 14.86 -5.79
C GLY A 125 1.21 13.95 -4.71
N HIS A 126 2.03 13.47 -3.78
CA HIS A 126 1.52 12.70 -2.64
C HIS A 126 0.97 13.62 -1.54
N TYR A 127 -0.17 13.22 -0.98
CA TYR A 127 -0.75 13.83 0.22
C TYR A 127 -0.05 13.31 1.47
N ALA A 128 1.19 13.74 1.65
CA ALA A 128 1.98 13.49 2.86
C ALA A 128 2.82 14.73 3.16
N GLN A 129 3.30 14.87 4.37
CA GLN A 129 4.13 15.99 4.78
C GLN A 129 5.50 15.48 5.20
N LYS A 130 6.50 16.37 5.16
CA LYS A 130 7.84 16.09 5.64
C LYS A 130 8.30 17.25 6.50
N GLU A 131 8.85 16.95 7.66
CA GLU A 131 9.62 17.92 8.43
C GLU A 131 11.07 17.45 8.55
N THR A 132 11.99 18.41 8.60
CA THR A 132 13.41 18.17 8.83
C THR A 132 13.87 18.98 10.04
N PHE A 133 14.55 18.33 10.97
CA PHE A 133 15.10 18.96 12.17
C PHE A 133 16.45 18.33 12.53
N ILE A 134 17.20 19.02 13.40
CA ILE A 134 18.45 18.50 13.95
C ILE A 134 18.13 17.84 15.29
N ASN A 135 18.50 16.57 15.46
CA ASN A 135 18.31 15.87 16.72
C ASN A 135 19.36 16.27 17.78
N GLU A 136 19.24 15.72 18.99
CA GLU A 136 20.16 15.99 20.10
C GLU A 136 21.62 15.61 19.79
N GLU A 137 21.84 14.68 18.84
CA GLU A 137 23.17 14.26 18.38
C GLU A 137 23.74 15.14 17.25
N GLY A 138 23.04 16.21 16.85
CA GLY A 138 23.46 17.08 15.76
C GLY A 138 23.24 16.50 14.36
N LYS A 139 22.51 15.38 14.23
CA LYS A 139 22.19 14.77 12.94
C LYS A 139 20.91 15.37 12.37
N GLU A 140 20.92 15.62 11.06
CA GLU A 140 19.71 16.00 10.33
C GLU A 140 18.80 14.78 10.20
N ILE A 141 17.55 14.95 10.58
CA ILE A 141 16.54 13.92 10.66
C ILE A 141 15.30 14.38 9.90
N HIS A 142 14.74 13.48 9.11
CA HIS A 142 13.53 13.71 8.34
C HIS A 142 12.38 12.87 8.89
N ARG A 143 11.27 13.49 9.27
CA ARG A 143 10.04 12.77 9.65
C ARG A 143 9.01 12.84 8.53
N LEU A 144 8.42 11.68 8.22
CA LEU A 144 7.22 11.58 7.40
C LEU A 144 6.01 11.84 8.29
N ILE A 145 5.13 12.73 7.85
CA ILE A 145 3.94 13.17 8.58
C ILE A 145 2.72 12.90 7.68
N ALA A 146 1.59 12.55 8.28
CA ALA A 146 0.33 12.39 7.57
C ALA A 146 -0.06 13.64 6.76
N GLY A 147 -0.75 13.40 5.64
CA GLY A 147 -1.39 14.49 4.88
C GLY A 147 -2.45 15.21 5.71
N ALA A 148 -2.59 16.52 5.52
CA ALA A 148 -3.59 17.33 6.24
C ALA A 148 -5.05 16.99 5.86
N ASP A 149 -5.27 16.36 4.71
CA ASP A 149 -6.56 15.79 4.30
C ASP A 149 -6.63 14.31 4.74
N PRO A 150 -7.41 13.96 5.78
CA PRO A 150 -7.46 12.59 6.28
C PRO A 150 -8.05 11.60 5.26
N GLY A 151 -8.87 12.08 4.31
CA GLY A 151 -9.45 11.25 3.25
C GLY A 151 -8.47 10.96 2.10
N LYS A 152 -7.37 11.71 2.04
CA LYS A 152 -6.33 11.58 1.02
C LYS A 152 -4.95 11.25 1.54
N ASP A 153 -4.69 11.33 2.85
CA ASP A 153 -3.40 11.02 3.48
C ASP A 153 -2.76 9.75 2.90
N GLN A 154 -1.64 9.92 2.21
CA GLN A 154 -0.89 8.88 1.52
C GLN A 154 0.38 8.44 2.27
N SER A 155 0.57 8.86 3.52
CA SER A 155 1.69 8.42 4.36
C SER A 155 1.79 6.88 4.46
N TYR A 156 0.64 6.18 4.45
CA TYR A 156 0.57 4.71 4.40
C TYR A 156 1.37 4.12 3.23
N PHE A 157 1.32 4.76 2.05
CA PHE A 157 2.03 4.27 0.87
C PHE A 157 3.51 4.63 0.87
N LEU A 158 3.95 5.49 1.78
CA LEU A 158 5.31 6.00 1.91
C LEU A 158 6.00 5.47 3.17
N CYS A 159 5.38 4.53 3.90
CA CYS A 159 5.90 3.98 5.15
C CYS A 159 7.22 3.21 5.01
N GLN A 160 7.66 2.93 3.78
CA GLN A 160 8.88 2.23 3.44
C GLN A 160 10.01 3.17 2.94
N LEU A 161 9.84 4.49 3.03
CA LEU A 161 10.90 5.43 2.64
C LEU A 161 12.01 5.51 3.68
N SER A 162 13.25 5.52 3.22
CA SER A 162 14.43 5.72 4.07
C SER A 162 14.67 7.20 4.41
N GLN A 163 15.54 7.48 5.39
CA GLN A 163 16.01 8.83 5.69
C GLN A 163 16.67 9.49 4.47
N GLU A 164 17.47 8.75 3.72
CA GLU A 164 18.13 9.25 2.51
C GLU A 164 17.10 9.64 1.44
N GLN A 165 16.11 8.78 1.19
CA GLN A 165 15.04 9.06 0.23
C GLN A 165 14.21 10.28 0.66
N LEU A 166 13.84 10.36 1.94
CA LEU A 166 13.12 11.50 2.49
C LEU A 166 13.93 12.80 2.45
N SER A 167 15.25 12.74 2.63
CA SER A 167 16.13 13.92 2.54
C SER A 167 15.98 14.63 1.19
N LYS A 168 15.74 13.85 0.13
CA LYS A 168 15.57 14.32 -1.24
C LYS A 168 14.11 14.52 -1.67
N ALA A 169 13.14 14.11 -0.87
CA ALA A 169 11.71 14.20 -1.20
C ALA A 169 11.08 15.53 -0.80
N LEU A 170 10.17 16.04 -1.65
CA LEU A 170 9.26 17.15 -1.38
C LEU A 170 7.81 16.72 -1.66
N PHE A 171 6.89 17.21 -0.80
CA PHE A 171 5.45 16.96 -0.91
C PHE A 171 4.66 18.28 -0.84
N PRO A 172 4.69 19.10 -1.89
CA PRO A 172 4.19 20.48 -1.84
C PRO A 172 2.70 20.61 -1.52
N ILE A 173 1.90 19.59 -1.84
CA ILE A 173 0.45 19.61 -1.60
C ILE A 173 0.02 18.96 -0.28
N GLY A 174 0.97 18.42 0.51
CA GLY A 174 0.66 17.62 1.70
C GLY A 174 -0.15 18.33 2.78
N HIS A 175 -0.06 19.65 2.83
CA HIS A 175 -0.76 20.52 3.78
C HIS A 175 -2.15 20.97 3.29
N LEU A 176 -2.51 20.66 2.04
CA LEU A 176 -3.74 21.12 1.41
C LEU A 176 -4.83 20.04 1.44
N GLN A 177 -6.08 20.48 1.51
CA GLN A 177 -7.24 19.65 1.20
C GLN A 177 -7.31 19.37 -0.30
N LYS A 178 -7.88 18.22 -0.70
CA LYS A 178 -8.07 17.91 -2.13
C LYS A 178 -8.87 18.97 -2.87
N SER A 179 -9.85 19.58 -2.20
CA SER A 179 -10.66 20.67 -2.75
C SER A 179 -9.83 21.91 -3.06
N GLU A 180 -8.85 22.25 -2.22
CA GLU A 180 -7.94 23.38 -2.42
C GLU A 180 -7.00 23.12 -3.59
N VAL A 181 -6.45 21.90 -3.70
CA VAL A 181 -5.65 21.49 -4.87
C VAL A 181 -6.44 21.66 -6.17
N ARG A 182 -7.70 21.19 -6.20
CA ARG A 182 -8.56 21.39 -7.38
C ARG A 182 -8.87 22.86 -7.64
N LYS A 183 -9.05 23.66 -6.61
CA LYS A 183 -9.28 25.11 -6.75
C LYS A 183 -8.07 25.80 -7.39
N ILE A 184 -6.86 25.53 -6.90
CA ILE A 184 -5.62 26.06 -7.47
C ILE A 184 -5.50 25.65 -8.94
N ALA A 185 -5.76 24.38 -9.25
CA ALA A 185 -5.71 23.91 -10.64
C ALA A 185 -6.67 24.66 -11.57
N LYS A 186 -7.89 25.00 -11.10
CA LYS A 186 -8.87 25.79 -11.88
C LYS A 186 -8.44 27.25 -12.02
N GLU A 187 -7.92 27.87 -10.95
CA GLU A 187 -7.43 29.26 -10.97
C GLU A 187 -6.25 29.43 -11.93
N GLN A 188 -5.40 28.41 -12.02
CA GLN A 188 -4.30 28.34 -12.98
C GLN A 188 -4.73 27.80 -14.35
N ASP A 189 -6.02 27.51 -14.55
CA ASP A 189 -6.60 27.00 -15.81
C ASP A 189 -5.85 25.76 -16.34
N LEU A 190 -5.39 24.87 -15.45
CA LEU A 190 -4.67 23.65 -15.83
C LEU A 190 -5.64 22.66 -16.46
N ILE A 191 -5.24 22.02 -17.58
CA ILE A 191 -6.05 21.01 -18.29
C ILE A 191 -6.51 19.86 -17.37
N THR A 192 -5.71 19.55 -16.35
CA THR A 192 -5.97 18.49 -15.38
C THR A 192 -6.98 18.86 -14.29
N ALA A 193 -7.49 20.10 -14.22
CA ALA A 193 -8.28 20.60 -13.08
C ALA A 193 -9.53 19.76 -12.76
N GLU A 194 -10.24 19.31 -13.80
CA GLU A 194 -11.45 18.48 -13.68
C GLU A 194 -11.17 16.98 -13.85
N LYS A 195 -9.91 16.58 -14.06
CA LYS A 195 -9.55 15.18 -14.25
C LYS A 195 -9.85 14.37 -13.00
N LYS A 196 -10.45 13.19 -13.19
CA LYS A 196 -10.75 12.27 -12.09
C LYS A 196 -9.46 11.65 -11.56
N ASP A 197 -9.44 11.35 -10.26
CA ASP A 197 -8.31 10.66 -9.65
C ASP A 197 -8.23 9.23 -10.21
N SER A 198 -7.02 8.77 -10.55
CA SER A 198 -6.79 7.38 -10.97
C SER A 198 -7.27 6.41 -9.89
N GLN A 199 -7.99 5.36 -10.32
CA GLN A 199 -8.48 4.28 -9.45
C GLN A 199 -7.82 2.98 -9.88
N GLY A 200 -7.51 2.11 -8.92
CA GLY A 200 -6.85 0.81 -9.17
C GLY A 200 -5.33 0.87 -9.07
N LEU A 201 -4.69 -0.26 -9.38
CA LEU A 201 -3.23 -0.37 -9.36
C LEU A 201 -2.61 0.47 -10.50
N CYS A 202 -1.61 1.28 -10.16
CA CYS A 202 -1.06 2.34 -11.03
C CYS A 202 -0.69 1.88 -12.46
N PHE A 203 -0.32 0.61 -12.65
CA PHE A 203 0.20 0.06 -13.91
C PHE A 203 -0.75 -0.93 -14.61
N ILE A 204 -1.72 -1.49 -13.88
CA ILE A 204 -2.70 -2.44 -14.44
C ILE A 204 -3.76 -1.67 -15.25
N GLY A 205 -3.95 -0.38 -14.96
CA GLY A 205 -4.93 0.45 -15.63
C GLY A 205 -6.35 -0.06 -15.38
N LYS A 206 -7.13 -0.21 -16.46
CA LYS A 206 -8.54 -0.64 -16.40
C LYS A 206 -8.73 -2.16 -16.40
N VAL A 207 -7.65 -2.96 -16.36
CA VAL A 207 -7.72 -4.43 -16.34
C VAL A 207 -8.07 -4.94 -14.94
N ARG A 208 -8.91 -5.99 -14.85
CA ARG A 208 -9.22 -6.61 -13.56
C ARG A 208 -8.04 -7.46 -13.09
N LEU A 209 -7.70 -7.36 -11.81
CA LEU A 209 -6.57 -8.08 -11.23
C LEU A 209 -6.61 -9.62 -11.47
N PRO A 210 -7.75 -10.33 -11.35
CA PRO A 210 -7.78 -11.76 -11.66
C PRO A 210 -7.44 -12.08 -13.13
N ASP A 211 -7.83 -11.21 -14.07
CA ASP A 211 -7.50 -11.40 -15.50
C ASP A 211 -6.02 -11.14 -15.74
N PHE A 212 -5.45 -10.14 -15.05
CA PHE A 212 -4.02 -9.86 -15.07
C PHE A 212 -3.20 -11.05 -14.56
N LEU A 213 -3.57 -11.60 -13.40
CA LEU A 213 -2.83 -12.70 -12.79
C LEU A 213 -2.85 -13.99 -13.62
N GLN A 214 -3.90 -14.20 -14.43
CA GLN A 214 -4.06 -15.38 -15.28
C GLN A 214 -3.02 -15.51 -16.40
N GLN A 215 -2.28 -14.45 -16.70
CA GLN A 215 -1.23 -14.48 -17.72
C GLN A 215 -0.06 -15.40 -17.34
N GLN A 216 0.27 -15.48 -16.05
CA GLN A 216 1.36 -16.32 -15.55
C GLN A 216 0.87 -17.40 -14.58
N LEU A 217 -0.17 -17.12 -13.79
CA LEU A 217 -0.74 -18.09 -12.86
C LEU A 217 -1.89 -18.79 -13.56
N LYS A 218 -1.74 -20.07 -13.90
CA LYS A 218 -2.80 -20.81 -14.59
C LYS A 218 -4.00 -21.04 -13.66
N PRO A 219 -5.24 -20.86 -14.14
CA PRO A 219 -6.42 -21.26 -13.38
C PRO A 219 -6.36 -22.74 -12.99
N LYS A 220 -6.71 -23.03 -11.73
CA LYS A 220 -6.83 -24.39 -11.20
C LYS A 220 -8.10 -24.45 -10.37
N THR A 221 -9.03 -25.34 -10.74
CA THR A 221 -10.27 -25.51 -9.99
C THR A 221 -9.99 -26.02 -8.58
N GLY A 222 -10.60 -25.36 -7.59
CA GLY A 222 -10.49 -25.67 -6.17
C GLY A 222 -11.81 -25.54 -5.45
N GLU A 223 -11.88 -25.99 -4.20
CA GLU A 223 -13.13 -25.99 -3.43
C GLU A 223 -13.31 -24.70 -2.62
N ILE A 224 -14.53 -24.20 -2.58
CA ILE A 224 -14.96 -23.19 -1.60
C ILE A 224 -15.65 -23.94 -0.46
N ARG A 225 -15.11 -23.82 0.75
CA ARG A 225 -15.62 -24.48 1.96
C ARG A 225 -16.05 -23.46 2.99
N GLU A 226 -17.27 -23.60 3.47
CA GLU A 226 -17.86 -22.73 4.49
C GLU A 226 -17.65 -23.30 5.89
N LEU A 227 -17.16 -22.48 6.81
CA LEU A 227 -17.07 -22.79 8.23
C LEU A 227 -18.10 -21.97 9.01
N GLU A 228 -18.71 -22.62 10.00
CA GLU A 228 -19.59 -21.98 10.96
C GLU A 228 -18.78 -21.18 11.99
N ALA A 229 -19.39 -20.15 12.57
CA ALA A 229 -18.75 -19.29 13.57
C ALA A 229 -18.34 -20.05 14.85
N ASP A 230 -19.00 -21.16 15.16
CA ASP A 230 -18.68 -21.99 16.32
C ASP A 230 -17.69 -23.13 16.02
N ALA A 231 -17.12 -23.19 14.82
CA ALA A 231 -16.12 -24.20 14.46
C ALA A 231 -14.91 -24.22 15.42
N HIS A 232 -14.32 -25.42 15.60
CA HIS A 232 -13.18 -25.68 16.48
C HIS A 232 -11.94 -24.82 16.14
N ASN A 233 -11.77 -24.45 14.86
CA ASN A 233 -10.69 -23.60 14.37
C ASN A 233 -10.59 -22.25 15.11
N PHE A 234 -11.70 -21.76 15.66
CA PHE A 234 -11.80 -20.44 16.31
C PHE A 234 -11.86 -20.50 17.84
N GLU A 235 -11.57 -21.65 18.45
CA GLU A 235 -11.59 -21.80 19.92
C GLU A 235 -10.66 -20.83 20.63
N ALA A 236 -9.47 -20.55 20.07
CA ALA A 236 -8.54 -19.58 20.62
C ALA A 236 -9.17 -18.18 20.78
N LEU A 237 -10.02 -17.77 19.84
CA LEU A 237 -10.75 -16.50 19.94
C LEU A 237 -11.78 -16.51 21.07
N LYS A 238 -12.46 -17.66 21.27
CA LYS A 238 -13.49 -17.81 22.31
C LYS A 238 -12.90 -17.80 23.71
N LEU A 239 -11.64 -18.23 23.87
CA LEU A 239 -10.92 -18.26 25.14
C LEU A 239 -10.31 -16.90 25.53
N ASN A 240 -10.32 -15.89 24.65
CA ASN A 240 -9.63 -14.62 24.86
C ASN A 240 -10.14 -13.87 26.09
N GLY A 241 -9.22 -13.66 27.05
CA GLY A 241 -9.46 -13.06 28.36
C GLY A 241 -9.46 -14.04 29.54
N SER A 242 -9.47 -15.35 29.27
CA SER A 242 -9.48 -16.41 30.30
C SER A 242 -8.25 -17.34 30.27
N ALA A 243 -7.44 -17.26 29.21
CA ALA A 243 -6.20 -18.02 29.10
C ALA A 243 -5.07 -17.38 29.93
N THR A 244 -4.38 -18.19 30.73
CA THR A 244 -3.13 -17.81 31.40
C THR A 244 -1.95 -18.31 30.59
N TYR A 245 -1.07 -17.41 30.18
CA TYR A 245 0.17 -17.73 29.46
C TYR A 245 1.35 -17.78 30.44
N ALA A 246 2.36 -18.64 30.20
CA ALA A 246 3.49 -18.75 31.10
C ALA A 246 4.47 -17.57 30.97
N SER A 247 4.42 -16.85 29.84
CA SER A 247 5.21 -15.66 29.59
C SER A 247 4.51 -14.68 28.66
N LYS A 248 4.97 -13.42 28.64
CA LYS A 248 4.48 -12.43 27.67
C LYS A 248 4.72 -12.87 26.23
N LYS A 249 5.85 -13.53 25.96
CA LYS A 249 6.17 -14.05 24.62
C LYS A 249 5.16 -15.09 24.15
N GLU A 250 4.78 -16.03 25.02
CA GLU A 250 3.75 -17.02 24.67
C GLU A 250 2.40 -16.37 24.38
N GLU A 251 2.02 -15.34 25.13
CA GLU A 251 0.82 -14.54 24.84
C GLU A 251 0.92 -13.89 23.46
N LEU A 252 2.03 -13.23 23.14
CA LEU A 252 2.24 -12.57 21.84
C LEU A 252 2.15 -13.55 20.68
N VAL A 253 2.79 -14.71 20.79
CA VAL A 253 2.71 -15.78 19.79
C VAL A 253 1.27 -16.25 19.63
N ALA A 254 0.55 -16.53 20.72
CA ALA A 254 -0.84 -16.98 20.67
C ALA A 254 -1.78 -15.95 20.02
N LEU A 255 -1.60 -14.66 20.29
CA LEU A 255 -2.44 -13.58 19.76
C LEU A 255 -2.19 -13.25 18.28
N THR A 256 -1.05 -13.66 17.74
CA THR A 256 -0.61 -13.34 16.36
C THR A 256 -0.54 -14.56 15.45
N THR A 257 -0.60 -15.76 15.99
CA THR A 257 -0.61 -17.01 15.21
C THR A 257 -1.89 -17.11 14.38
N PRO A 258 -1.80 -17.39 13.07
CA PRO A 258 -2.96 -17.66 12.22
C PRO A 258 -3.77 -18.87 12.71
N TYR A 259 -5.08 -18.89 12.41
CA TYR A 259 -5.87 -20.10 12.63
C TYR A 259 -5.36 -21.24 11.74
N SER A 260 -5.43 -22.46 12.24
CA SER A 260 -5.09 -23.66 11.48
C SER A 260 -6.34 -24.23 10.83
N TYR A 261 -6.19 -24.71 9.59
CA TYR A 261 -7.27 -25.28 8.79
C TYR A 261 -6.78 -26.58 8.15
N GLN A 262 -7.64 -27.59 8.13
CA GLN A 262 -7.44 -28.81 7.35
C GLN A 262 -8.25 -28.72 6.05
N PRO A 263 -7.76 -29.28 4.92
CA PRO A 263 -8.47 -29.25 3.63
C PRO A 263 -9.92 -29.75 3.67
N THR A 264 -10.25 -30.60 4.64
CA THR A 264 -11.59 -31.16 4.85
C THR A 264 -12.49 -30.34 5.77
N ASP A 265 -11.98 -29.26 6.37
CA ASP A 265 -12.75 -28.42 7.29
C ASP A 265 -13.89 -27.70 6.57
N GLY A 266 -15.00 -27.52 7.29
CA GLY A 266 -16.19 -26.89 6.77
C GLY A 266 -16.93 -27.72 5.70
N LYS A 267 -18.03 -27.14 5.20
CA LYS A 267 -18.89 -27.73 4.19
C LYS A 267 -18.54 -27.19 2.81
N LYS A 268 -18.40 -28.05 1.79
CA LYS A 268 -18.26 -27.60 0.40
C LYS A 268 -19.53 -26.85 -0.03
N VAL A 269 -19.36 -25.60 -0.48
CA VAL A 269 -20.46 -24.72 -0.93
C VAL A 269 -20.30 -24.25 -2.38
N GLY A 270 -19.12 -24.45 -2.97
CA GLY A 270 -18.87 -24.08 -4.35
C GLY A 270 -17.46 -24.44 -4.80
N GLU A 271 -17.08 -23.87 -5.93
CA GLU A 271 -15.76 -24.04 -6.55
C GLU A 271 -15.24 -22.68 -7.03
N HIS A 272 -13.92 -22.57 -7.14
CA HIS A 272 -13.23 -21.38 -7.62
C HIS A 272 -12.15 -21.76 -8.63
N ASN A 273 -11.63 -20.77 -9.37
CA ASN A 273 -10.66 -21.00 -10.46
C ASN A 273 -9.19 -20.87 -10.02
N GLY A 274 -8.90 -20.88 -8.72
CA GLY A 274 -7.55 -20.76 -8.15
C GLY A 274 -7.55 -19.94 -6.86
N ALA A 275 -6.94 -20.44 -5.80
CA ALA A 275 -6.99 -19.82 -4.47
C ALA A 275 -6.20 -18.51 -4.42
N HIS A 276 -5.16 -18.39 -5.26
CA HIS A 276 -4.33 -17.20 -5.39
C HIS A 276 -5.08 -15.94 -5.86
N TYR A 277 -6.23 -16.08 -6.53
CA TYR A 277 -7.03 -14.93 -7.00
C TYR A 277 -7.88 -14.24 -5.92
N TYR A 278 -7.87 -14.77 -4.70
CA TYR A 278 -8.71 -14.30 -3.62
C TYR A 278 -7.88 -13.66 -2.51
N THR A 279 -8.48 -12.71 -1.80
CA THR A 279 -7.86 -12.03 -0.66
C THR A 279 -8.70 -12.25 0.60
N ILE A 280 -8.06 -12.41 1.75
CA ILE A 280 -8.74 -12.51 3.04
C ILE A 280 -9.60 -11.26 3.29
N GLY A 281 -10.87 -11.48 3.66
CA GLY A 281 -11.91 -10.47 3.80
C GLY A 281 -12.64 -10.11 2.50
N GLN A 282 -12.36 -10.78 1.37
CA GLN A 282 -13.09 -10.57 0.12
C GLN A 282 -14.50 -11.12 0.20
N ARG A 283 -15.49 -10.29 -0.17
CA ARG A 283 -16.92 -10.66 -0.27
C ARG A 283 -17.37 -10.99 -1.69
N LYS A 284 -16.95 -10.18 -2.67
CA LYS A 284 -17.41 -10.25 -4.06
C LYS A 284 -16.61 -11.28 -4.86
N GLY A 285 -17.20 -11.85 -5.90
CA GLY A 285 -16.51 -12.75 -6.83
C GLY A 285 -16.39 -14.20 -6.37
N LEU A 286 -17.07 -14.60 -5.29
CA LEU A 286 -17.13 -15.98 -4.82
C LEU A 286 -18.04 -16.86 -5.69
N GLY A 287 -19.07 -16.29 -6.34
CA GLY A 287 -20.02 -17.06 -7.14
C GLY A 287 -20.92 -18.01 -6.33
N VAL A 288 -20.86 -17.93 -5.00
CA VAL A 288 -21.68 -18.71 -4.05
C VAL A 288 -22.79 -17.83 -3.51
N GLY A 289 -24.02 -18.36 -3.43
CA GLY A 289 -25.19 -17.67 -2.93
C GLY A 289 -26.15 -18.62 -2.20
N GLY A 290 -27.27 -18.09 -1.70
CA GLY A 290 -28.25 -18.86 -0.93
C GLY A 290 -27.96 -18.96 0.57
N THR A 291 -26.97 -18.23 1.07
CA THR A 291 -26.68 -18.08 2.50
C THR A 291 -27.49 -16.95 3.14
N PRO A 292 -27.90 -17.06 4.42
CA PRO A 292 -28.57 -15.99 5.16
C PRO A 292 -27.80 -14.66 5.19
N GLU A 293 -26.49 -14.72 5.42
CA GLU A 293 -25.59 -13.57 5.39
C GLU A 293 -24.56 -13.68 4.25
N PRO A 294 -23.94 -12.57 3.80
CA PRO A 294 -22.90 -12.64 2.78
C PRO A 294 -21.69 -13.45 3.25
N LEU A 295 -21.12 -14.24 2.35
CA LEU A 295 -19.87 -14.95 2.57
C LEU A 295 -18.66 -14.04 2.39
N PHE A 296 -17.67 -14.24 3.25
CA PHE A 296 -16.36 -13.61 3.19
C PHE A 296 -15.27 -14.68 3.19
N VAL A 297 -14.22 -14.48 2.40
CA VAL A 297 -13.00 -15.29 2.48
C VAL A 297 -12.34 -15.09 3.84
N ILE A 298 -12.22 -16.14 4.64
CA ILE A 298 -11.59 -16.08 5.97
C ILE A 298 -10.17 -16.63 5.97
N GLU A 299 -9.86 -17.54 5.05
CA GLU A 299 -8.53 -18.07 4.80
C GLU A 299 -8.44 -18.64 3.38
N LYS A 300 -7.23 -18.76 2.85
CA LYS A 300 -6.95 -19.48 1.61
C LYS A 300 -5.73 -20.37 1.77
N ASP A 301 -5.82 -21.55 1.18
CA ASP A 301 -4.72 -22.50 1.09
C ASP A 301 -4.42 -22.73 -0.40
N THR A 302 -3.29 -22.18 -0.85
CA THR A 302 -2.83 -22.31 -2.23
C THR A 302 -2.17 -23.66 -2.53
N GLU A 303 -1.74 -24.41 -1.52
CA GLU A 303 -1.15 -25.74 -1.70
C GLU A 303 -2.25 -26.78 -1.97
N SER A 304 -3.26 -26.84 -1.10
CA SER A 304 -4.43 -27.70 -1.30
C SER A 304 -5.45 -27.11 -2.28
N ASN A 305 -5.28 -25.83 -2.66
CA ASN A 305 -6.18 -25.07 -3.53
C ASN A 305 -7.61 -25.04 -2.98
N VAL A 306 -7.74 -24.61 -1.73
CA VAL A 306 -9.02 -24.48 -1.00
C VAL A 306 -9.18 -23.03 -0.53
N ILE A 307 -10.41 -22.53 -0.64
CA ILE A 307 -10.81 -21.25 -0.03
C ILE A 307 -11.77 -21.54 1.10
N TYR A 308 -11.46 -21.00 2.27
CA TYR A 308 -12.35 -21.07 3.43
C TYR A 308 -13.17 -19.78 3.53
N THR A 309 -14.47 -19.92 3.72
CA THR A 309 -15.41 -18.80 3.84
C THR A 309 -16.21 -18.87 5.14
N GLY A 310 -16.69 -17.73 5.61
CA GLY A 310 -17.61 -17.63 6.74
C GLY A 310 -18.67 -16.57 6.49
N GLN A 311 -19.83 -16.75 7.10
CA GLN A 311 -20.97 -15.82 6.97
C GLN A 311 -20.83 -14.60 7.89
N GLY A 312 -21.11 -13.43 7.32
CA GLY A 312 -21.17 -12.17 8.06
C GLY A 312 -19.82 -11.49 8.28
N GLU A 313 -19.84 -10.17 8.43
CA GLU A 313 -18.63 -9.35 8.59
C GLU A 313 -17.95 -9.51 9.96
N ASN A 314 -18.63 -10.15 10.91
CA ASN A 314 -18.14 -10.38 12.27
C ASN A 314 -17.76 -11.86 12.49
N HIS A 315 -17.66 -12.65 11.41
CA HIS A 315 -17.25 -14.04 11.51
C HIS A 315 -15.89 -14.16 12.22
N PRO A 316 -15.75 -15.04 13.22
CA PRO A 316 -14.53 -15.12 14.03
C PRO A 316 -13.28 -15.43 13.19
N GLY A 317 -13.43 -16.22 12.12
CA GLY A 317 -12.35 -16.46 11.15
C GLY A 317 -11.78 -15.21 10.48
N LEU A 318 -12.51 -14.08 10.44
CA LEU A 318 -12.00 -12.79 9.93
C LEU A 318 -11.25 -11.97 10.98
N LEU A 319 -11.46 -12.24 12.27
CA LEU A 319 -10.99 -11.42 13.36
C LEU A 319 -9.60 -11.86 13.81
N ARG A 320 -8.70 -10.90 14.03
CA ARG A 320 -7.38 -11.13 14.61
C ARG A 320 -7.07 -10.05 15.64
N LYS A 321 -6.43 -10.46 16.74
CA LYS A 321 -6.04 -9.54 17.82
C LYS A 321 -4.71 -8.86 17.53
N GLY A 322 -3.82 -9.54 16.81
CA GLY A 322 -2.54 -8.98 16.41
C GLY A 322 -1.98 -9.61 15.13
N LEU A 323 -0.79 -9.14 14.76
CA LEU A 323 0.03 -9.69 13.69
C LEU A 323 1.51 -9.68 14.09
N PHE A 324 2.30 -10.53 13.45
CA PHE A 324 3.75 -10.60 13.60
C PHE A 324 4.43 -10.17 12.30
N VAL A 325 5.51 -9.38 12.40
CA VAL A 325 6.35 -8.96 11.28
C VAL A 325 7.79 -9.35 11.59
N PRO A 326 8.44 -10.21 10.78
CA PRO A 326 9.81 -10.62 11.01
C PRO A 326 10.79 -9.47 10.72
N ASN A 327 11.98 -9.50 11.33
CA ASN A 327 12.96 -8.41 11.23
C ASN A 327 13.28 -7.99 9.78
N GLU A 328 13.37 -8.92 8.84
CA GLU A 328 13.66 -8.63 7.43
C GLU A 328 12.60 -7.78 6.73
N ASP A 329 11.36 -7.79 7.24
CA ASP A 329 10.22 -7.04 6.69
C ASP A 329 9.96 -5.73 7.46
N VAL A 330 10.62 -5.52 8.60
CA VAL A 330 10.47 -4.31 9.43
C VAL A 330 11.25 -3.16 8.82
N HIS A 331 10.58 -2.04 8.60
CA HIS A 331 11.19 -0.79 8.17
C HIS A 331 10.81 0.36 9.09
N TRP A 332 11.81 0.99 9.72
CA TRP A 332 11.63 2.23 10.46
C TRP A 332 12.01 3.40 9.58
N VAL A 333 11.04 4.28 9.28
CA VAL A 333 11.34 5.57 8.64
C VAL A 333 12.33 6.36 9.51
N ARG A 334 12.21 6.23 10.83
CA ARG A 334 13.07 6.83 11.86
C ARG A 334 13.80 5.73 12.64
N PRO A 335 14.96 5.24 12.16
CA PRO A 335 15.69 4.16 12.83
C PRO A 335 16.12 4.50 14.25
N ASP A 336 16.30 5.78 14.56
CA ASP A 336 16.62 6.28 15.90
C ASP A 336 15.46 6.15 16.90
N LEU A 337 14.24 5.87 16.42
CA LEU A 337 13.07 5.56 17.25
C LEU A 337 12.77 4.06 17.33
N ALA A 338 13.62 3.21 16.73
CA ALA A 338 13.43 1.77 16.77
C ALA A 338 13.49 1.26 18.21
N LEU A 339 12.54 0.39 18.56
CA LEU A 339 12.48 -0.24 19.87
C LEU A 339 13.67 -1.20 20.04
N ALA A 340 14.29 -1.18 21.22
CA ALA A 340 15.24 -2.22 21.59
C ALA A 340 14.49 -3.52 21.92
N VAL A 341 15.15 -4.66 21.72
CA VAL A 341 14.60 -5.98 22.08
C VAL A 341 14.16 -5.99 23.54
N GLY A 342 12.93 -6.47 23.79
CA GLY A 342 12.28 -6.49 25.10
C GLY A 342 11.52 -5.21 25.46
N GLN A 343 11.54 -4.17 24.60
CA GLN A 343 10.73 -2.97 24.78
C GLN A 343 9.39 -3.09 24.06
N SER A 344 8.41 -2.35 24.58
CA SER A 344 7.13 -2.11 23.93
C SER A 344 6.75 -0.63 23.97
N LYS A 345 5.89 -0.23 23.05
CA LYS A 345 5.31 1.13 23.03
C LYS A 345 3.95 1.11 22.33
N GLU A 346 3.05 1.97 22.81
CA GLU A 346 1.76 2.24 22.18
C GLU A 346 1.94 3.15 20.96
N TYR A 347 1.24 2.80 19.89
CA TYR A 347 1.16 3.55 18.65
C TYR A 347 -0.27 3.57 18.12
N LEU A 348 -0.50 4.41 17.12
CA LEU A 348 -1.62 4.26 16.21
C LEU A 348 -1.17 3.47 14.99
N GLY A 349 -2.03 2.65 14.40
CA GLY A 349 -1.67 1.96 13.17
C GLY A 349 -2.86 1.51 12.34
N ARG A 350 -2.54 1.08 11.12
CA ARG A 350 -3.52 0.57 10.15
C ARG A 350 -2.87 -0.48 9.27
N ILE A 351 -3.69 -1.41 8.79
CA ILE A 351 -3.26 -2.52 7.94
C ILE A 351 -3.74 -2.35 6.49
N ARG A 352 -4.55 -1.32 6.22
CA ARG A 352 -5.10 -1.01 4.90
C ARG A 352 -5.20 0.49 4.70
N TYR A 353 -5.04 0.93 3.45
CA TYR A 353 -5.25 2.33 3.08
C TYR A 353 -6.69 2.77 3.38
N ARG A 354 -6.86 3.98 3.91
CA ARG A 354 -8.14 4.58 4.39
C ARG A 354 -8.85 3.86 5.53
N GLN A 355 -8.26 2.81 6.09
CA GLN A 355 -8.70 2.33 7.39
C GLN A 355 -8.43 3.43 8.43
N PRO A 356 -9.39 3.73 9.34
CA PRO A 356 -9.11 4.57 10.50
C PRO A 356 -7.91 4.04 11.27
N LEU A 357 -7.14 4.95 11.86
CA LEU A 357 -6.06 4.58 12.76
C LEU A 357 -6.63 3.90 14.01
N GLU A 358 -6.07 2.76 14.36
CA GLU A 358 -6.42 1.97 15.53
C GLU A 358 -5.26 2.00 16.53
N LYS A 359 -5.58 2.06 17.82
CA LYS A 359 -4.57 1.91 18.87
C LYS A 359 -4.01 0.49 18.90
N LEU A 360 -2.70 0.39 19.03
CA LEU A 360 -2.00 -0.89 19.14
C LEU A 360 -0.74 -0.73 19.98
N GLU A 361 -0.31 -1.81 20.60
CA GLU A 361 1.01 -1.89 21.24
C GLU A 361 1.95 -2.71 20.35
N VAL A 362 3.15 -2.17 20.11
CA VAL A 362 4.22 -2.86 19.39
C VAL A 362 5.22 -3.39 20.39
N PHE A 363 5.50 -4.69 20.33
CA PHE A 363 6.50 -5.37 21.16
C PHE A 363 7.67 -5.80 20.29
N SER A 364 8.90 -5.47 20.71
CA SER A 364 10.12 -5.89 20.03
C SER A 364 10.70 -7.15 20.66
N GLU A 365 10.86 -8.19 19.85
CA GLU A 365 11.46 -9.46 20.21
C GLU A 365 12.64 -9.78 19.28
N PRO A 366 13.52 -10.75 19.62
CA PRO A 366 14.69 -11.09 18.78
C PRO A 366 14.34 -11.45 17.34
N GLU A 367 13.17 -12.05 17.10
CA GLU A 367 12.70 -12.48 15.78
C GLU A 367 11.98 -11.39 14.96
N GLY A 368 11.51 -10.31 15.58
CA GLY A 368 10.68 -9.32 14.90
C GLY A 368 9.78 -8.51 15.83
N LEU A 369 8.75 -7.91 15.24
CA LEU A 369 7.78 -7.07 15.94
C LEU A 369 6.42 -7.74 16.00
N TYR A 370 5.84 -7.77 17.20
CA TYR A 370 4.45 -8.17 17.43
C TYR A 370 3.59 -6.91 17.58
N PHE A 371 2.52 -6.83 16.80
CA PHE A 371 1.56 -5.72 16.82
C PHE A 371 0.25 -6.23 17.43
N ILE A 372 -0.12 -5.74 18.60
CA ILE A 372 -1.35 -6.15 19.30
C ILE A 372 -2.33 -4.99 19.32
N PHE A 373 -3.45 -5.14 18.64
CA PHE A 373 -4.47 -4.09 18.51
C PHE A 373 -5.39 -4.05 19.74
N GLU A 374 -5.83 -2.86 20.11
CA GLU A 374 -6.83 -2.66 21.16
C GLU A 374 -8.15 -3.36 20.78
N ASN A 375 -8.65 -3.14 19.56
CA ASN A 375 -9.80 -3.87 19.01
C ASN A 375 -9.40 -4.89 17.94
N TYR A 376 -10.22 -5.93 17.77
CA TYR A 376 -10.01 -6.94 16.74
C TYR A 376 -10.03 -6.33 15.34
N GLN A 377 -9.06 -6.72 14.53
CA GLN A 377 -8.93 -6.30 13.14
C GLN A 377 -9.50 -7.34 12.20
N LYS A 378 -10.17 -6.87 11.14
CA LYS A 378 -10.80 -7.71 10.13
C LYS A 378 -9.86 -7.94 8.95
N GLY A 379 -9.69 -9.21 8.58
CA GLY A 379 -9.03 -9.61 7.35
C GLY A 379 -7.55 -9.20 7.27
N ILE A 380 -6.79 -9.41 8.34
CA ILE A 380 -5.33 -9.33 8.26
C ILE A 380 -4.87 -10.34 7.20
N ALA A 381 -4.22 -9.85 6.15
CA ALA A 381 -3.81 -10.65 4.99
C ALA A 381 -2.28 -10.64 4.86
N PRO A 382 -1.62 -11.80 4.87
CA PRO A 382 -0.18 -11.88 4.60
C PRO A 382 0.21 -11.23 3.27
N GLY A 383 1.30 -10.46 3.26
CA GLY A 383 1.78 -9.70 2.09
C GLY A 383 1.27 -8.25 2.04
N GLN A 384 0.26 -7.89 2.84
CA GLN A 384 -0.08 -6.49 3.09
C GLN A 384 0.87 -5.86 4.11
N PHE A 385 0.82 -4.54 4.22
CA PHE A 385 1.66 -3.77 5.11
C PHE A 385 0.87 -3.25 6.31
N VAL A 386 1.47 -3.33 7.49
CA VAL A 386 1.09 -2.54 8.66
C VAL A 386 1.91 -1.25 8.65
N ALA A 387 1.24 -0.11 8.82
CA ALA A 387 1.89 1.18 9.07
C ALA A 387 1.48 1.67 10.45
N TRP A 388 2.45 2.12 11.24
CA TRP A 388 2.24 2.64 12.58
C TRP A 388 2.80 4.07 12.71
N TYR A 389 2.22 4.83 13.63
CA TYR A 389 2.33 6.27 13.76
C TYR A 389 2.47 6.63 15.23
N ASP A 390 3.43 7.52 15.51
CA ASP A 390 3.62 8.15 16.81
C ASP A 390 3.11 9.60 16.73
N GLY A 391 1.80 9.76 16.84
CA GLY A 391 1.12 11.01 16.51
C GLY A 391 0.74 11.10 15.02
N ASN A 392 1.06 12.23 14.39
CA ASN A 392 0.70 12.55 12.99
C ASN A 392 1.79 12.17 12.00
#